data_AF-A0A3R6DHC8-F1
#
_entry.id   AF-A0A3R6DHC8-F1
#
_cell.length_a   1.000
_cell.length_b   1.000
_cell.length_c   1.000
_cell.angle_alpha   90.00
_cell.angle_beta   90.00
_cell.angle_gamma   90.00
#
_symmetry.space_group_name_H-M   'P 1'
#
loop_
_entity.id
_entity.type
_entity.pdbx_description
1 polymer ?
#
loop_
_entity_poly.entity_id
_entity_poly.type
_entity_poly.pdbx_seq_one_letter_code
_entity_poly.pdbx_strand_id
1 'polypeptide(L)'
;MWGVCLDSNAIQDGLFQTVIQYKRKENGEVVIISPKTTYKLDIKHVKELSAPPQYIYGECVSPCNHPDMIGIVCDIAWHFKLNCYFYIIKVNGRPKSKRYYDGDLNPIV
;
A
#
# COMPACT_ATOMS: atom_id res chain seq x y z
N MET A 1 -9.00 -6.69 6.19
CA MET A 1 -8.69 -5.47 6.96
C MET A 1 -7.52 -4.77 6.30
N TRP A 2 -7.34 -3.48 6.59
CA TRP A 2 -6.20 -2.68 6.14
C TRP A 2 -5.45 -2.14 7.35
N GLY A 3 -4.13 -2.00 7.23
CA GLY A 3 -3.29 -1.54 8.32
C GLY A 3 -1.90 -1.16 7.86
N VAL A 4 -1.14 -0.49 8.71
CA VAL A 4 0.28 -0.19 8.49
C VAL A 4 1.12 -1.21 9.24
N CYS A 5 2.04 -1.87 8.54
CA CYS A 5 3.04 -2.73 9.17
C CYS A 5 4.12 -1.87 9.84
N LEU A 6 4.31 -2.05 11.14
CA LEU A 6 5.28 -1.34 11.97
C LEU A 6 6.34 -2.30 12.55
N ASP A 7 6.46 -3.50 11.99
CA ASP A 7 7.49 -4.45 12.36
C ASP A 7 8.81 -4.07 11.69
N SER A 8 9.78 -3.59 12.47
CA SER A 8 11.09 -3.20 11.95
C SER A 8 11.87 -4.37 11.34
N ASN A 9 11.55 -5.62 11.70
CA ASN A 9 12.20 -6.78 11.08
C ASN A 9 11.74 -6.97 9.64
N ALA A 10 10.59 -6.41 9.26
CA ALA A 10 10.03 -6.48 7.92
C ALA A 10 10.63 -5.43 6.95
N ILE A 11 11.67 -4.69 7.36
CA ILE A 11 12.39 -3.73 6.51
C ILE A 11 13.01 -4.42 5.30
N GLN A 12 13.60 -5.60 5.48
CA GLN A 12 14.26 -6.34 4.40
C GLN A 12 13.28 -6.82 3.33
N ASP A 13 12.03 -7.10 3.74
CA ASP A 13 10.93 -7.45 2.85
C ASP A 13 10.23 -6.23 2.24
N GLY A 14 10.68 -5.01 2.57
CA GLY A 14 10.06 -3.77 2.10
C GLY A 14 8.66 -3.53 2.65
N LEU A 15 8.32 -4.09 3.81
CA LEU A 15 7.00 -4.01 4.43
C LEU A 15 6.93 -3.00 5.58
N PHE A 16 8.06 -2.54 6.11
CA PHE A 16 8.05 -1.58 7.22
C PHE A 16 7.50 -0.22 6.77
N GLN A 17 6.52 0.29 7.53
CA GLN A 17 5.70 1.48 7.22
C GLN A 17 4.87 1.37 5.93
N THR A 18 4.68 0.16 5.43
CA THR A 18 3.84 -0.13 4.26
C THR A 18 2.41 -0.44 4.69
N VAL A 19 1.44 0.01 3.91
CA VAL A 19 0.03 -0.34 4.06
C VAL A 19 -0.20 -1.72 3.50
N ILE A 20 -0.74 -2.61 4.33
CA ILE A 20 -1.01 -4.00 4.03
C ILE A 20 -2.52 -4.28 4.07
N GLN A 21 -2.99 -5.10 3.14
CA GLN A 21 -4.26 -5.79 3.28
C GLN A 21 -4.01 -7.11 4.00
N TYR A 22 -4.79 -7.40 5.04
CA TYR A 22 -4.55 -8.57 5.86
C TYR A 22 -5.83 -9.22 6.40
N LYS A 23 -5.69 -10.47 6.82
CA LYS A 23 -6.67 -11.24 7.61
C LYS A 23 -6.04 -11.64 8.94
N ARG A 24 -6.82 -11.56 10.02
CA ARG A 24 -6.47 -12.14 11.32
C ARG A 24 -6.93 -13.60 11.32
N LYS A 25 -6.08 -14.49 11.81
CA LYS A 25 -6.46 -15.84 12.19
C LYS A 25 -6.95 -15.85 13.64
N GLU A 26 -7.64 -16.93 14.01
CA GLU A 26 -8.16 -17.15 15.36
C GLU A 26 -7.05 -17.21 16.43
N ASN A 27 -5.85 -17.66 16.05
CA ASN A 27 -4.67 -17.74 16.92
C ASN A 27 -3.92 -16.40 17.10
N GLY A 28 -4.43 -15.30 16.55
CA GLY A 28 -3.80 -13.96 16.62
C GLY A 28 -2.74 -13.69 15.55
N GLU A 29 -2.38 -14.66 14.70
CA GLU A 29 -1.48 -14.42 13.56
C GLU A 29 -2.16 -13.56 12.48
N VAL A 30 -1.34 -12.76 11.79
CA VAL A 30 -1.77 -11.97 10.64
C VAL A 30 -1.24 -12.57 9.35
N VAL A 31 -2.15 -12.83 8.41
CA VAL A 31 -1.81 -13.20 7.03
C VAL A 31 -1.93 -11.96 6.16
N ILE A 32 -0.81 -11.53 5.58
CA ILE A 32 -0.78 -10.47 4.58
C ILE A 32 -1.32 -11.03 3.27
N ILE A 33 -2.37 -10.40 2.75
CA ILE A 33 -2.96 -10.69 1.44
C ILE A 33 -2.28 -9.84 0.37
N SER A 34 -2.02 -8.57 0.68
CA SER A 34 -1.36 -7.63 -0.21
C SER A 34 -0.46 -6.66 0.56
N PRO A 35 0.76 -6.36 0.09
CA PRO A 35 1.43 -7.00 -1.05
C PRO A 35 1.72 -8.49 -0.77
N LYS A 36 1.85 -9.30 -1.84
CA LYS A 36 2.10 -10.75 -1.68
C LYS A 36 3.46 -10.96 -1.01
N THR A 37 3.47 -11.70 0.10
CA THR A 37 4.68 -12.02 0.85
C THR A 37 4.50 -13.33 1.63
N THR A 38 5.62 -13.94 2.03
CA THR A 38 5.67 -15.05 2.99
C THR A 38 5.99 -14.59 4.42
N TYR A 39 6.18 -13.28 4.63
CA TYR A 39 6.48 -12.70 5.94
C TYR A 39 5.34 -12.97 6.92
N LYS A 40 5.70 -13.51 8.09
CA LYS A 40 4.75 -13.77 9.18
C LYS A 40 4.69 -12.56 10.09
N LEU A 41 3.50 -12.01 10.27
CA LEU A 41 3.29 -10.79 11.04
C LEU A 41 2.45 -11.07 12.29
N ASP A 42 2.90 -10.54 13.42
CA ASP A 42 2.11 -10.49 14.66
C ASP A 42 1.21 -9.26 14.62
N ILE A 43 -0.06 -9.40 15.04
CA ILE A 43 -1.03 -8.31 15.02
C ILE A 43 -0.59 -7.09 15.83
N LYS A 44 0.24 -7.26 16.86
CA LYS A 44 0.75 -6.14 17.67
C LYS A 44 1.61 -5.15 16.88
N HIS A 45 2.16 -5.58 15.74
CA HIS A 45 2.94 -4.74 14.84
C HIS A 45 2.09 -4.13 13.72
N VAL A 46 0.77 -4.27 13.76
CA VAL A 46 -0.13 -3.69 12.77
C VAL A 46 -0.91 -2.56 13.39
N LYS A 47 -0.75 -1.35 12.86
CA LYS A 47 -1.69 -0.26 13.13
C LYS A 47 -2.87 -0.39 12.18
N GLU A 48 -4.02 -0.79 12.70
CA GLU A 48 -5.25 -0.89 11.90
C GLU A 48 -5.68 0.47 11.35
N LEU A 49 -6.15 0.49 10.11
CA LEU A 49 -6.70 1.65 9.43
C LEU A 49 -8.21 1.49 9.29
N SER A 50 -8.95 2.57 9.54
CA SER A 50 -10.42 2.56 9.61
C SER A 50 -11.12 2.48 8.25
N ALA A 51 -10.41 2.84 7.17
CA ALA A 51 -10.94 2.82 5.80
C ALA A 51 -9.92 2.15 4.85
N PRO A 52 -10.35 1.50 3.77
CA PRO A 52 -9.44 1.00 2.74
C PRO A 52 -8.79 2.15 1.95
N PRO A 53 -7.63 1.92 1.30
CA PRO A 53 -7.11 2.85 0.30
C PRO A 53 -8.07 2.92 -0.90
N GLN A 54 -8.07 4.07 -1.59
CA GLN A 54 -8.86 4.25 -2.81
C GLN A 54 -8.34 3.37 -3.96
N TYR A 55 -7.02 3.22 -4.05
CA TYR A 55 -6.35 2.37 -5.05
C TYR A 55 -5.61 1.22 -4.37
N ILE A 56 -5.64 0.04 -4.98
CA ILE A 56 -5.01 -1.17 -4.43
C ILE A 56 -3.77 -1.59 -5.22
N TYR A 57 -2.93 -2.44 -4.62
CA TYR A 57 -1.75 -2.98 -5.28
C TYR A 57 -2.10 -3.68 -6.60
N GLY A 58 -1.35 -3.35 -7.64
CA GLY A 58 -1.55 -3.92 -8.98
C GLY A 58 -2.61 -3.20 -9.82
N GLU A 59 -3.35 -2.24 -9.25
CA GLU A 59 -4.34 -1.46 -9.98
C GLU A 59 -3.69 -0.50 -10.99
N CYS A 60 -4.29 -0.42 -12.18
CA CYS A 60 -3.88 0.52 -13.23
C CYS A 60 -4.50 1.90 -12.99
N VAL A 61 -3.66 2.92 -12.99
CA VAL A 61 -4.04 4.31 -12.72
C VAL A 61 -3.32 5.25 -13.68
N SER A 62 -3.87 6.44 -13.92
CA SER A 62 -3.14 7.53 -14.58
C SER A 62 -3.05 8.76 -13.69
N PRO A 63 -1.91 9.48 -13.67
CA PRO A 63 -1.84 10.79 -13.05
C PRO A 63 -2.83 11.78 -13.68
N CYS A 64 -3.57 12.52 -12.85
CA CYS A 64 -4.54 13.52 -13.33
C CYS A 64 -3.91 14.56 -14.27
N ASN A 65 -2.65 14.91 -14.04
CA ASN A 65 -1.92 15.89 -14.84
C ASN A 65 -1.22 15.30 -16.09
N HIS A 66 -1.19 13.98 -16.23
CA HIS A 66 -0.61 13.26 -17.37
C HIS A 66 -1.47 12.03 -17.69
N PRO A 67 -2.71 12.23 -18.19
CA PRO A 67 -3.67 11.15 -18.37
C PRO A 67 -3.21 10.06 -19.36
N ASP A 68 -2.32 10.40 -20.30
CA ASP A 68 -1.74 9.45 -21.26
C ASP A 68 -0.71 8.49 -20.62
N MET A 69 -0.29 8.76 -19.39
CA MET A 69 0.66 7.91 -18.66
C MET A 69 -0.10 6.88 -17.81
N ILE A 70 -0.02 5.61 -18.21
CA ILE A 70 -0.55 4.50 -17.41
C ILE A 70 0.55 4.02 -16.45
N GLY A 71 0.23 4.02 -15.16
CA GLY A 71 1.01 3.43 -14.10
C GLY A 71 0.28 2.28 -13.42
N ILE A 72 1.02 1.50 -12.64
CA ILE A 72 0.48 0.43 -11.78
C ILE A 72 0.86 0.77 -10.35
N VAL A 73 -0.10 0.76 -9.42
CA VAL A 73 0.18 0.93 -7.98
C VAL A 73 1.09 -0.20 -7.51
N CYS A 74 2.30 0.14 -7.06
CA CYS A 74 3.29 -0.83 -6.60
C CYS A 74 3.65 -0.69 -5.13
N ASP A 75 3.37 0.45 -4.50
CA ASP A 75 3.51 0.65 -3.06
C ASP A 75 2.38 1.53 -2.55
N ILE A 76 1.95 1.27 -1.31
CA ILE A 76 0.94 2.04 -0.59
C ILE A 76 1.48 2.31 0.80
N ALA A 77 1.48 3.56 1.22
CA ALA A 77 1.96 3.96 2.54
C ALA A 77 1.02 4.97 3.21
N TRP A 78 1.20 5.13 4.52
CA TRP A 78 0.35 6.00 5.33
C TRP A 78 1.10 7.26 5.75
N HIS A 79 0.54 8.42 5.43
CA HIS A 79 1.09 9.69 5.90
C HIS A 79 0.56 10.03 7.29
N PHE A 80 1.28 9.65 8.36
CA PHE A 80 0.83 9.82 9.75
C PHE A 80 0.34 11.23 10.13
N LYS A 81 1.01 12.29 9.66
CA LYS A 81 0.62 13.69 9.96
C LYS A 81 -0.64 14.14 9.23
N LEU A 82 -0.85 13.69 8.00
CA LEU A 82 -1.97 14.08 7.15
C LEU A 82 -3.14 13.08 7.25
N ASN A 83 -2.90 11.94 7.89
CA ASN A 83 -3.86 10.87 8.11
C ASN A 83 -4.51 10.37 6.82
N CYS A 84 -3.69 10.20 5.77
CA CYS A 84 -4.13 9.80 4.44
C CYS A 84 -3.16 8.79 3.79
N TYR A 85 -3.67 8.11 2.76
CA TYR A 85 -2.88 7.24 1.90
C TYR A 85 -2.03 8.03 0.92
N PHE A 86 -0.85 7.50 0.59
CA PHE A 86 -0.15 7.86 -0.62
C PHE A 86 0.38 6.61 -1.33
N TYR A 87 0.57 6.76 -2.63
CA TYR A 87 0.87 5.68 -3.56
C TYR A 87 2.19 5.95 -4.27
N ILE A 88 2.93 4.88 -4.53
CA ILE A 88 3.98 4.86 -5.55
C ILE A 88 3.47 4.03 -6.71
N ILE A 89 3.55 4.59 -7.90
CA ILE A 89 3.23 3.88 -9.14
C ILE A 89 4.51 3.51 -9.89
N LYS A 90 4.46 2.40 -10.60
CA LYS A 90 5.46 2.04 -11.61
C LYS A 90 4.93 2.35 -13.01
N VAL A 91 5.76 2.94 -13.84
CA VAL A 91 5.47 3.21 -15.26
C VAL A 91 6.54 2.49 -16.07
N ASN A 92 6.13 1.69 -17.06
CA ASN A 92 7.03 0.83 -17.83
C ASN A 92 7.95 -0.03 -16.94
N GLY A 93 7.39 -0.58 -15.86
CA GLY A 93 8.11 -1.44 -14.91
C GLY A 93 9.01 -0.72 -13.90
N ARG A 94 9.17 0.61 -13.99
CA ARG A 94 10.03 1.38 -13.09
C ARG A 94 9.22 2.22 -12.09
N PRO A 95 9.45 2.07 -10.77
CA PRO A 95 8.84 2.94 -9.77
C PRO A 95 9.17 4.41 -10.01
N LYS A 96 8.18 5.28 -9.84
CA LYS A 96 8.37 6.73 -9.84
C LYS A 96 8.79 7.20 -8.44
N SER A 97 9.58 8.27 -8.35
CA SER A 97 9.95 8.88 -7.06
C SER A 97 8.84 9.74 -6.46
N LYS A 98 7.89 10.20 -7.28
CA LYS A 98 6.75 11.02 -6.85
C LYS A 98 5.78 10.17 -6.02
N ARG A 99 5.29 10.75 -4.92
CA ARG A 99 4.14 10.26 -4.15
C ARG A 99 2.86 10.81 -4.76
N TYR A 100 1.86 9.97 -4.88
CA TYR A 100 0.55 10.33 -5.38
C TYR A 100 -0.47 10.17 -4.26
N TYR A 101 -1.41 11.09 -4.12
CA TYR A 101 -2.55 10.98 -3.20
C TYR A 101 -3.82 10.65 -3.98
N ASP A 102 -4.93 10.44 -3.27
CA ASP A 102 -6.22 10.04 -3.87
C ASP A 102 -6.68 10.95 -5.02
N GLY A 103 -6.45 12.27 -4.91
CA GLY A 103 -6.80 13.25 -5.95
C GLY A 103 -5.76 13.42 -7.07
N ASP A 104 -4.60 12.77 -6.99
CA ASP A 104 -3.54 12.86 -8.01
C ASP A 104 -3.67 11.80 -9.11
N LEU A 105 -4.56 10.81 -8.92
CA LEU A 105 -4.71 9.65 -9.78
C LEU A 105 -6.16 9.51 -10.24
N ASN A 106 -6.33 8.94 -11.44
CA ASN A 106 -7.59 8.46 -11.97
C ASN A 106 -7.53 6.94 -12.17
N PRO A 107 -8.64 6.22 -11.96
CA PRO A 107 -8.73 4.82 -12.37
C PRO A 107 -8.69 4.71 -13.90
N ILE A 108 -8.00 3.68 -14.40
CA ILE A 108 -8.10 3.27 -15.81
C ILE A 108 -9.23 2.23 -15.89
N VAL A 109 -10.33 2.59 -16.58
CA VAL A 109 -11.45 1.68 -16.86
C VAL A 109 -11.11 0.75 -18.02
#